data_AF-T2T0G1-F1
#
_entry.id   AF-T2T0G1-F1
#
_cell.length_a   1.000
_cell.length_b   1.000
_cell.length_c   1.000
_cell.angle_alpha   90.00
_cell.angle_beta   90.00
_cell.angle_gamma   90.00
#
_symmetry.space_group_name_H-M   'P 1'
#
loop_
_entity.id
_entity.type
_entity.pdbx_description
1 polymer ?
#
loop_
_entity_poly.entity_id
_entity_poly.type
_entity_poly.pdbx_seq_one_letter_code
_entity_poly.pdbx_strand_id
1 'polypeptide(L)'
;MQEIKLDIYATLVCMVLVLLLGRYVISKVKFLRDYDIPEPVVGGVLVAFAIMLVRQFYNFGLQFDSSLKDPLMLTFFITIGLSADFKSLQKGGKMLAVFLLAVAGFVVCQNAVGVSIASLLGVNPLMGLLGGSIALV
;
A
#
# COMPACT_ATOMS: atom_id res chain seq x y z
N MET A 1 -23.67 -3.73 -17.60
CA MET A 1 -22.94 -3.11 -16.47
C MET A 1 -22.82 -1.63 -16.78
N GLN A 2 -23.40 -0.76 -15.95
CA GLN A 2 -23.16 0.68 -16.08
C GLN A 2 -21.88 0.99 -15.31
N GLU A 3 -20.82 1.37 -16.02
CA GLU A 3 -19.60 1.88 -15.42
C GLU A 3 -19.52 3.38 -15.63
N ILE A 4 -19.53 4.13 -14.54
CA ILE A 4 -19.30 5.57 -14.57
C ILE A 4 -17.80 5.80 -14.46
N LYS A 5 -17.24 6.42 -15.50
CA LYS A 5 -15.85 6.87 -15.50
C LYS A 5 -15.77 8.25 -14.87
N LEU A 6 -15.02 8.35 -13.79
CA LEU A 6 -14.69 9.63 -13.19
C LEU A 6 -13.49 10.21 -13.93
N ASP A 7 -13.51 11.52 -14.16
CA ASP A 7 -12.36 12.24 -14.67
C ASP A 7 -11.28 12.40 -13.58
N ILE A 8 -10.15 13.01 -13.96
CA ILE A 8 -9.02 13.24 -13.06
C ILE A 8 -9.44 14.06 -11.84
N TYR A 9 -10.23 15.12 -12.03
CA TYR A 9 -10.62 16.02 -10.95
C TYR A 9 -11.56 15.35 -9.95
N ALA A 10 -12.61 14.67 -10.44
CA ALA A 10 -13.53 13.93 -9.59
C ALA A 10 -12.81 12.79 -8.85
N THR A 11 -11.91 12.08 -9.55
CA THR A 11 -11.10 11.02 -8.92
C THR A 11 -10.26 11.59 -7.77
N LEU A 12 -9.58 12.71 -7.97
CA LEU A 12 -8.73 13.32 -6.94
C LEU A 12 -9.54 13.77 -5.72
N VAL A 13 -10.70 14.39 -5.94
CA VAL A 13 -11.63 14.76 -4.86
C VAL A 13 -12.09 13.50 -4.10
N CYS A 14 -12.48 12.43 -4.81
CA CYS A 14 -12.85 11.17 -4.19
C CYS A 14 -11.71 10.60 -3.33
N MET A 15 -10.47 10.61 -3.81
CA MET A 15 -9.32 10.10 -3.06
C MET A 15 -9.03 10.95 -1.81
N VAL A 16 -9.21 12.27 -1.86
CA VAL A 16 -9.11 13.14 -0.67
C VAL A 16 -10.23 12.82 0.33
N LEU A 17 -11.46 12.60 -0.13
CA LEU A 17 -12.57 12.21 0.74
C LEU A 17 -12.32 10.85 1.40
N VAL A 18 -11.78 9.88 0.65
CA VAL A 18 -11.37 8.57 1.16
C VAL A 18 -10.31 8.73 2.27
N LEU A 19 -9.30 9.57 2.05
CA LEU A 19 -8.27 9.87 3.05
C LEU A 19 -8.87 10.49 4.33
N LEU A 20 -9.74 11.49 4.17
CA LEU A 20 -10.42 12.15 5.30
C LEU A 20 -11.33 11.20 6.07
N LEU A 21 -12.02 10.29 5.37
CA LEU A 21 -12.82 9.24 5.99
C LEU A 21 -11.93 8.33 6.83
N GLY A 22 -10.79 7.86 6.30
CA GLY A 22 -9.84 7.04 7.04
C GLY A 22 -9.34 7.74 8.31
N ARG A 23 -8.96 9.01 8.19
CA ARG A 23 -8.55 9.86 9.32
C ARG A 23 -9.65 9.98 10.37
N TYR A 24 -10.89 10.21 9.94
CA TYR A 24 -12.04 10.28 10.84
C TYR A 24 -12.24 8.97 11.60
N VAL A 25 -12.18 7.83 10.92
CA VAL A 25 -12.34 6.51 11.54
C VAL A 25 -11.24 6.22 12.56
N ILE A 26 -9.97 6.45 12.22
CA ILE A 26 -8.84 6.26 13.13
C ILE A 26 -8.96 7.16 14.37
N SER A 27 -9.48 8.38 14.22
CA SER A 27 -9.71 9.28 15.36
C SER A 27 -10.71 8.71 16.39
N LYS A 28 -11.63 7.84 15.95
CA LYS A 28 -12.67 7.22 16.77
C LYS A 28 -12.31 5.83 17.29
N VAL A 29 -11.52 5.08 16.55
CA VAL A 29 -11.19 3.68 16.88
C VAL A 29 -9.79 3.60 17.50
N LYS A 30 -9.73 3.41 18.82
CA LYS A 30 -8.47 3.32 19.57
C LYS A 30 -7.55 2.21 19.04
N PHE A 31 -8.11 1.05 18.68
CA PHE A 31 -7.33 -0.05 18.10
C PHE A 31 -6.56 0.37 16.84
N LEU A 32 -7.22 1.04 15.89
CA LEU A 32 -6.55 1.45 14.64
C LEU A 32 -5.47 2.51 14.89
N ARG A 33 -5.68 3.37 15.89
CA ARG A 33 -4.73 4.40 16.30
C ARG A 33 -3.53 3.81 17.06
N ASP A 34 -3.75 2.86 17.96
CA ASP A 34 -2.69 2.26 18.78
C ASP A 34 -1.73 1.39 17.93
N TYR A 35 -2.18 0.91 16.77
CA TYR A 35 -1.39 0.15 15.79
C TYR A 35 -0.87 1.00 14.62
N ASP A 36 -1.02 2.33 14.68
CA ASP A 36 -0.58 3.29 13.66
C ASP A 36 -0.97 2.89 12.22
N ILE A 37 -2.19 2.37 12.04
CA ILE A 37 -2.67 1.97 10.72
C ILE A 37 -2.85 3.23 9.86
N PRO A 38 -2.26 3.31 8.64
CA PRO A 38 -2.34 4.51 7.81
C PRO A 38 -3.78 4.89 7.42
N GLU A 39 -4.09 6.18 7.42
CA GLU A 39 -5.41 6.71 7.02
C GLU A 39 -5.84 6.29 5.61
N PRO A 40 -4.97 6.30 4.57
CA PRO A 40 -5.35 5.86 3.24
C PRO A 40 -5.79 4.39 3.19
N VAL A 41 -5.20 3.53 4.04
CA VAL A 41 -5.52 2.10 4.08
C VAL A 41 -6.90 1.90 4.69
N VAL A 42 -7.19 2.54 5.83
CA VAL A 42 -8.50 2.43 6.49
C VAL A 42 -9.60 2.97 5.58
N GLY A 43 -9.43 4.17 5.05
CA GLY A 43 -10.41 4.78 4.14
C GLY A 43 -10.59 3.95 2.87
N GLY A 44 -9.47 3.52 2.26
CA GLY A 44 -9.47 2.76 1.02
C GLY A 44 -10.16 1.40 1.15
N VAL A 45 -9.87 0.65 2.22
CA VAL A 45 -10.51 -0.66 2.47
C VAL A 45 -12.02 -0.50 2.69
N LEU A 46 -12.45 0.52 3.46
CA LEU A 46 -13.86 0.79 3.69
C LEU A 46 -14.61 1.12 2.40
N VAL A 47 -14.05 2.01 1.58
CA VAL A 47 -14.67 2.42 0.31
C VAL A 47 -14.62 1.27 -0.71
N ALA A 48 -13.54 0.51 -0.77
CA ALA A 48 -13.45 -0.67 -1.64
C ALA A 48 -14.51 -1.71 -1.29
N PHE A 49 -14.74 -1.97 0.00
CA PHE A 49 -15.79 -2.88 0.46
C PHE A 49 -17.19 -2.35 0.10
N ALA A 50 -17.44 -1.05 0.28
CA ALA A 50 -18.71 -0.43 -0.12
C ALA A 50 -18.95 -0.55 -1.64
N ILE A 51 -17.95 -0.25 -2.47
CA ILE A 51 -18.03 -0.38 -3.94
C ILE A 51 -18.25 -1.85 -4.32
N MET A 52 -17.59 -2.79 -3.66
CA MET A 52 -17.78 -4.22 -3.89
C MET A 52 -19.24 -4.64 -3.64
N LEU A 53 -19.84 -4.22 -2.53
CA LEU A 53 -21.24 -4.51 -2.21
C LEU A 53 -22.18 -3.89 -3.26
N VAL A 54 -21.99 -2.61 -3.60
CA VAL A 54 -22.79 -1.93 -4.62
C VAL A 54 -22.69 -2.67 -5.96
N ARG A 55 -21.50 -3.10 -6.35
CA ARG A 55 -21.27 -3.86 -7.58
C ARG A 55 -22.00 -5.20 -7.56
N GLN A 56 -21.99 -5.90 -6.44
CA GLN A 56 -22.62 -7.21 -6.29
C GLN A 56 -24.16 -7.15 -6.33
N PHE A 57 -24.78 -6.13 -5.72
CA PHE A 57 -26.24 -6.04 -5.62
C PHE A 57 -26.90 -5.20 -6.72
N TYR A 58 -26.22 -4.17 -7.22
CA TYR A 58 -26.81 -3.19 -8.14
C TYR A 58 -26.16 -3.18 -9.54
N ASN A 59 -25.18 -4.05 -9.81
CA ASN A 59 -24.46 -4.13 -11.10
C ASN A 59 -23.88 -2.79 -11.58
N PHE A 60 -23.55 -1.92 -10.63
CA PHE A 60 -23.01 -0.60 -10.83
C PHE A 60 -21.50 -0.59 -10.56
N GLY A 61 -20.72 0.02 -11.45
CA GLY A 61 -19.27 0.13 -11.33
C GLY A 61 -18.79 1.58 -11.37
N LEU A 62 -17.75 1.86 -10.59
CA LEU A 62 -17.00 3.11 -10.65
C LEU A 62 -15.61 2.84 -11.21
N GLN A 63 -15.22 3.60 -12.24
CA GLN A 63 -13.87 3.58 -12.78
C GLN A 63 -13.20 4.91 -12.48
N PHE A 64 -12.12 4.85 -11.70
CA PHE A 64 -11.29 6.00 -11.36
C PHE A 64 -10.21 6.23 -12.43
N ASP A 65 -9.86 7.50 -12.66
CA ASP A 65 -8.76 7.88 -13.53
C ASP A 65 -7.41 7.74 -12.80
N SER A 66 -6.52 6.89 -13.32
CA SER A 66 -5.21 6.63 -12.70
C SER A 66 -4.06 7.43 -13.32
N SER A 67 -4.33 8.38 -14.21
CA SER A 67 -3.29 9.11 -14.97
C SER A 67 -2.31 9.88 -14.08
N LEU A 68 -2.76 10.32 -12.90
CA LEU A 68 -1.91 11.00 -11.92
C LEU A 68 -1.17 10.05 -10.97
N LYS A 69 -1.50 8.77 -10.94
CA LYS A 69 -0.89 7.81 -10.00
C LYS A 69 0.63 7.74 -10.20
N ASP A 70 1.05 7.48 -11.43
CA ASP A 70 2.46 7.30 -11.77
C ASP A 70 3.31 8.57 -11.56
N PRO A 71 2.93 9.77 -12.05
CA PRO A 71 3.70 10.98 -11.79
C PRO A 71 3.74 11.35 -10.30
N LEU A 72 2.67 11.11 -9.54
CA LEU A 72 2.67 11.34 -8.08
C LEU A 72 3.59 10.34 -7.36
N MET A 73 3.56 9.05 -7.72
CA MET A 73 4.48 8.05 -7.17
C MET A 73 5.94 8.39 -7.50
N LEU A 74 6.23 8.77 -8.75
CA LEU A 74 7.58 9.18 -9.14
C LEU A 74 8.04 10.40 -8.37
N THR A 75 7.18 11.42 -8.23
CA THR A 75 7.49 12.62 -7.45
C THR A 75 7.79 12.26 -5.99
N PHE A 76 7.00 11.39 -5.38
CA PHE A 76 7.22 10.88 -4.02
C PHE A 76 8.56 10.16 -3.88
N PHE A 77 8.92 9.26 -4.80
CA PHE A 77 10.19 8.56 -4.74
C PHE A 77 11.38 9.49 -4.99
N ILE A 78 11.24 10.47 -5.88
CA ILE A 78 12.25 11.51 -6.10
C ILE A 78 12.45 12.35 -4.84
N THR A 79 11.39 12.78 -4.15
CA THR A 79 11.53 13.59 -2.93
C THR A 79 12.15 12.79 -1.78
N ILE A 80 11.81 11.51 -1.62
CA ILE A 80 12.49 10.62 -0.66
C ILE A 80 13.98 10.51 -1.01
N GLY A 81 14.30 10.25 -2.27
CA GLY A 81 15.68 10.13 -2.73
C GLY A 81 16.50 11.41 -2.53
N LEU A 82 15.92 12.57 -2.85
CA LEU A 82 16.57 13.88 -2.64
C LEU A 82 16.68 14.25 -1.15
N SER A 83 15.76 13.78 -0.31
CA SER A 83 15.80 13.98 1.14
C SER A 83 16.78 13.03 1.85
N ALA A 84 17.41 12.09 1.13
CA ALA A 84 18.35 11.14 1.70
C ALA A 84 19.64 11.84 2.15
N ASP A 85 19.90 11.84 3.45
CA ASP A 85 21.15 12.37 4.00
C ASP A 85 22.26 11.31 3.97
N PHE A 86 23.07 11.34 2.91
CA PHE A 86 24.23 10.47 2.75
C PHE A 86 25.24 10.59 3.89
N LYS A 87 25.33 11.75 4.57
CA LYS A 87 26.23 11.90 5.74
C LYS A 87 25.72 11.08 6.92
N SER A 88 24.41 11.07 7.15
CA SER A 88 23.78 10.22 8.17
C SER A 88 23.92 8.73 7.84
N LEU A 89 23.81 8.36 6.57
CA LEU A 89 24.06 6.98 6.13
C LEU A 89 25.51 6.54 6.41
N GLN A 90 26.49 7.39 6.09
CA GLN A 90 27.90 7.11 6.35
C GLN A 90 28.22 6.96 7.85
N LYS A 91 27.54 7.70 8.73
CA LYS A 91 27.69 7.55 10.20
C LYS A 91 27.30 6.15 10.68
N GLY A 92 26.39 5.47 9.99
CA GLY A 92 26.00 4.08 10.31
C GLY A 92 27.13 3.07 10.11
N GLY A 93 28.10 3.37 9.24
CA GLY A 93 29.34 2.63 9.07
C GLY A 93 29.15 1.12 8.91
N LYS A 94 30.01 0.34 9.59
CA LYS A 94 29.98 -1.13 9.53
C LYS A 94 28.69 -1.73 10.12
N MET A 95 28.11 -1.11 11.15
CA MET A 95 26.87 -1.60 11.77
C MET A 95 25.69 -1.51 10.82
N LEU A 96 25.60 -0.45 10.02
CA LEU A 96 24.60 -0.33 8.97
C LEU A 96 24.74 -1.43 7.90
N ALA A 97 25.97 -1.74 7.48
CA ALA A 97 26.20 -2.83 6.51
C ALA A 97 25.76 -4.20 7.08
N VAL A 98 26.09 -4.48 8.34
CA VAL A 98 25.64 -5.72 9.01
C VAL A 98 24.12 -5.76 9.13
N PHE A 99 23.49 -4.65 9.52
CA PHE A 99 22.03 -4.53 9.58
C PHE A 99 21.39 -4.78 8.21
N LEU A 100 21.90 -4.16 7.14
CA LEU A 100 21.42 -4.37 5.77
C LEU A 100 21.54 -5.83 5.34
N LEU A 101 22.67 -6.49 5.63
CA LEU A 101 22.85 -7.91 5.32
C LEU A 101 21.88 -8.80 6.10
N ALA A 102 21.63 -8.49 7.38
CA ALA A 102 20.67 -9.21 8.20
C ALA A 102 19.24 -9.06 7.65
N VAL A 103 18.81 -7.82 7.35
CA VAL A 103 17.49 -7.55 6.75
C VAL A 103 17.36 -8.24 5.41
N ALA A 104 18.36 -8.15 4.53
CA ALA A 104 18.35 -8.85 3.25
C ALA A 104 18.20 -10.37 3.43
N GLY A 105 18.88 -10.96 4.42
CA GLY A 105 18.71 -12.37 4.79
C GLY A 105 17.27 -12.69 5.20
N PHE A 106 16.66 -11.85 6.06
CA PHE A 106 15.26 -12.02 6.45
C PHE A 106 14.30 -11.91 5.26
N VAL A 107 14.54 -10.99 4.31
CA VAL A 107 13.75 -10.87 3.09
C VAL A 107 13.85 -12.14 2.23
N VAL A 108 15.02 -12.74 2.11
CA VAL A 108 15.20 -14.02 1.41
C VAL A 108 14.41 -15.14 2.10
N CYS A 109 14.50 -15.24 3.43
CA CYS A 109 13.72 -16.21 4.20
C CYS A 109 12.21 -15.97 4.03
N GLN A 110 11.76 -14.72 4.07
CA GLN A 110 10.37 -14.34 3.90
C GLN A 110 9.85 -14.72 2.51
N ASN A 111 10.64 -14.48 1.47
CA ASN A 111 10.32 -14.90 0.11
C ASN A 111 10.22 -16.42 0.00
N ALA A 112 11.18 -17.15 0.58
CA ALA A 112 11.15 -18.61 0.58
C ALA A 112 9.89 -19.14 1.26
N VAL A 113 9.54 -18.61 2.44
CA VAL A 113 8.32 -18.99 3.17
C VAL A 113 7.06 -18.64 2.37
N GLY A 114 6.95 -17.41 1.86
CA GLY A 114 5.78 -16.94 1.11
C GLY A 114 5.54 -17.75 -0.16
N VAL A 115 6.58 -17.97 -0.97
CA VAL A 115 6.54 -18.81 -2.18
C VAL A 115 6.19 -20.26 -1.83
N SER A 116 6.77 -20.81 -0.76
CA SER A 116 6.50 -22.19 -0.33
C SER A 116 5.03 -22.38 0.07
N ILE A 117 4.48 -21.48 0.89
CA ILE A 117 3.07 -21.54 1.31
C ILE A 117 2.15 -21.37 0.10
N ALA A 118 2.42 -20.41 -0.80
CA ALA A 118 1.65 -20.22 -2.02
C ALA A 118 1.63 -21.48 -2.89
N SER A 119 2.79 -22.13 -3.06
CA SER A 119 2.92 -23.37 -3.83
C SER A 119 2.19 -24.55 -3.18
N LEU A 120 2.25 -24.68 -1.85
CA LEU A 120 1.53 -25.72 -1.10
C LEU A 120 0.01 -25.55 -1.19
N LEU A 121 -0.47 -24.31 -1.28
CA LEU A 121 -1.89 -23.99 -1.49
C LEU A 121 -2.31 -24.11 -2.95
N GLY A 122 -1.39 -24.46 -3.87
CA GLY A 122 -1.67 -24.60 -5.31
C GLY A 122 -1.93 -23.27 -6.02
N VAL A 123 -1.56 -22.13 -5.41
CA VAL A 123 -1.70 -20.80 -6.02
C VAL A 123 -0.38 -20.35 -6.64
N ASN A 124 -0.43 -19.32 -7.49
CA ASN A 124 0.75 -18.79 -8.15
C ASN A 124 1.82 -18.36 -7.11
N PRO A 125 3.07 -18.86 -7.18
CA PRO A 125 4.11 -18.53 -6.21
C PRO A 125 4.39 -17.03 -6.06
N LEU A 126 4.14 -16.22 -7.10
CA LEU A 126 4.29 -14.76 -7.06
C LEU A 126 3.31 -14.10 -6.08
N MET A 127 2.15 -14.72 -5.83
CA MET A 127 1.22 -14.25 -4.80
C MET A 127 1.84 -14.34 -3.40
N GLY A 128 2.72 -15.32 -3.19
CA GLY A 128 3.50 -15.46 -1.96
C GLY A 128 4.47 -14.31 -1.72
N LEU A 129 4.98 -13.68 -2.78
CA LEU A 129 5.83 -12.48 -2.68
C LEU A 129 4.98 -11.23 -2.35
N LEU A 130 3.80 -11.11 -2.96
CA LEU A 130 2.86 -10.01 -2.71
C LEU A 130 2.40 -9.98 -1.25
N GLY A 131 2.11 -11.13 -0.65
CA GLY A 131 1.76 -11.25 0.77
C GLY A 131 2.96 -11.30 1.72
N GLY A 132 4.17 -11.39 1.19
CA GLY A 132 5.42 -11.51 1.93
C GLY A 132 6.20 -10.20 1.92
N SER A 133 7.39 -10.24 1.31
CA SER A 133 8.33 -9.12 1.34
C SER A 133 7.78 -7.83 0.72
N ILE A 134 6.98 -7.90 -0.35
CA ILE A 134 6.51 -6.70 -1.05
C ILE A 134 5.55 -5.87 -0.17
N ALA A 135 4.78 -6.52 0.70
CA ALA A 135 3.85 -5.85 1.60
C ALA A 135 4.50 -5.41 2.94
N LEU A 136 5.63 -6.02 3.31
CA LEU A 136 6.20 -5.93 4.66
C LEU A 136 7.58 -5.25 4.73
N VAL A 137 8.18 -4.92 3.58
CA VAL A 137 9.47 -4.19 3.43
C VAL A 137 9.20 -2.83 2.82
#